data_AF-A0A1I8PNS2-F1
#
_entry.id   AF-A0A1I8PNS2-F1
#
_cell.length_a   1.000
_cell.length_b   1.000
_cell.length_c   1.000
_cell.angle_alpha   90.00
_cell.angle_beta   90.00
_cell.angle_gamma   90.00
#
_symmetry.space_group_name_H-M   'P 1'
#
loop_
_entity.id
_entity.type
_entity.pdbx_description
1 polymer ?
#
loop_
_entity_poly.entity_id
_entity_poly.type
_entity_poly.pdbx_seq_one_letter_code
_entity_poly.pdbx_strand_id
1 'polypeptide(L)'
;MTHDLKTGEGSNCEALPVILENGRKVYGPPPNYKDPAPTYQCELYVTRIPQQLDELAFLRWLHRIGPVYEFRLMMDTGSSNRGYAFIRYCSENNALAAFELLKHLFVCGSEDRLGVYRSQGKNRLYISGIPRAIPLPLLQENFKLCFPQMHSCTAYPPLKQCNKKFIGRENEENRGFAFIEFKDHEMALEAKKRLTPGRVRMWGVDLKVQWAKPKEELQLTGVGTKNFSGYPNNRNNAQFFMPNDFCAKLRLYCLANNFNIPIVVYGPAFYSGQLQYAGILLKHSSSGMYSMYIFEIAFSYMSDIHLAICEVAVKMIERQIGHLFCHGLFRVVSDTQAELVHTFKTPDELSSFNLSRFFNRPYVMRELAISLQLLAEQSSEKILALYKRSFLTNAALATFELNAENAFGKFSSILPKFRNNRKLNNNFNDMEITLLQNPAIGLLPPTDFSPVAPILAGNLTAIKQEPPQLFTLRSQQGFGINYLLQHVEINSLMQRACYHPDQRVNSNPVWIAGQSYQKSIYN
;
A
#
# COMPACT_ATOMS: atom_id res chain seq x y z
N MET A 1 -24.73 -27.65 29.13
CA MET A 1 -24.21 -26.35 29.59
C MET A 1 -23.34 -25.77 28.48
N THR A 2 -24.02 -25.14 27.53
CA THR A 2 -23.48 -24.40 26.39
C THR A 2 -23.40 -22.95 26.83
N HIS A 3 -22.20 -22.39 26.93
CA HIS A 3 -22.03 -20.97 27.21
C HIS A 3 -21.97 -20.19 25.91
N ASP A 4 -23.07 -19.50 25.61
CA ASP A 4 -23.14 -18.42 24.65
C ASP A 4 -22.29 -17.24 25.12
N LEU A 5 -21.29 -16.87 24.33
CA LEU A 5 -20.63 -15.57 24.42
C LEU A 5 -21.22 -14.67 23.32
N LYS A 6 -22.19 -13.85 23.72
CA LYS A 6 -22.62 -12.68 22.94
C LYS A 6 -21.50 -11.65 22.93
N THR A 7 -20.88 -11.41 21.78
CA THR A 7 -20.08 -10.20 21.52
C THR A 7 -20.89 -9.20 20.72
N GLY A 8 -20.80 -7.93 21.11
CA GLY A 8 -21.63 -6.81 20.69
C GLY A 8 -21.50 -6.37 19.22
N GLU A 9 -22.44 -5.51 18.87
CA GLU A 9 -22.74 -4.99 17.53
C GLU A 9 -21.57 -4.24 16.87
N GLY A 10 -21.30 -4.58 15.60
CA GLY A 10 -20.41 -3.84 14.71
C GLY A 10 -19.75 -4.73 13.64
N SER A 11 -20.26 -4.64 12.41
CA SER A 11 -19.87 -5.36 11.18
C SER A 11 -20.36 -6.81 11.03
N ASN A 12 -21.37 -7.00 10.18
CA ASN A 12 -21.85 -8.29 9.70
C ASN A 12 -20.77 -8.94 8.80
N CYS A 13 -19.73 -9.51 9.41
CA CYS A 13 -18.94 -10.54 8.74
C CYS A 13 -19.72 -11.85 8.88
N GLU A 14 -20.63 -12.15 7.96
CA GLU A 14 -21.15 -13.51 7.82
C GLU A 14 -19.95 -14.46 7.74
N ALA A 15 -19.88 -15.44 8.63
CA ALA A 15 -18.75 -16.37 8.68
C ALA A 15 -18.65 -17.11 7.34
N LEU A 16 -17.59 -16.84 6.57
CA LEU A 16 -17.35 -17.55 5.32
C LEU A 16 -17.15 -19.05 5.63
N PRO A 17 -17.82 -19.96 4.90
CA PRO A 17 -17.62 -21.39 5.10
C PRO A 17 -16.16 -21.75 4.83
N VAL A 18 -15.60 -22.64 5.65
CA VAL A 18 -14.23 -23.14 5.51
C VAL A 18 -14.29 -24.52 4.86
N ILE A 19 -13.70 -24.64 3.69
CA ILE A 19 -13.66 -25.89 2.92
C ILE A 19 -12.19 -26.32 2.77
N LEU A 20 -11.88 -27.55 3.20
CA LEU A 20 -10.59 -28.19 2.97
C LEU A 20 -10.71 -29.15 1.79
N GLU A 21 -10.09 -28.82 0.67
CA GLU A 21 -10.15 -29.60 -0.55
C GLU A 21 -8.76 -29.74 -1.16
N ASN A 22 -8.34 -30.94 -1.55
CA ASN A 22 -7.19 -31.15 -2.46
C ASN A 22 -5.90 -30.37 -2.11
N GLY A 23 -5.60 -30.16 -0.82
CA GLY A 23 -4.42 -29.38 -0.39
C GLY A 23 -4.58 -27.86 -0.49
N ARG A 24 -5.81 -27.35 -0.42
CA ARG A 24 -6.12 -25.92 -0.24
C ARG A 24 -7.16 -25.74 0.86
N LYS A 25 -7.09 -24.60 1.54
CA LYS A 25 -8.07 -24.13 2.50
C LYS A 25 -8.80 -22.93 1.89
N VAL A 26 -10.10 -23.08 1.71
CA VAL A 26 -10.95 -22.11 1.01
C VAL A 26 -11.92 -21.48 2.00
N TYR A 27 -11.97 -20.15 2.02
CA TYR A 27 -12.92 -19.35 2.76
C TYR A 27 -13.87 -18.69 1.75
N GLY A 28 -15.14 -19.09 1.78
CA GLY A 28 -16.16 -18.65 0.83
C GLY A 28 -16.60 -19.76 -0.13
N PRO A 29 -17.55 -19.48 -1.05
CA PRO A 29 -18.22 -18.19 -1.26
C PRO A 29 -19.18 -17.79 -0.12
N PRO A 30 -19.60 -16.51 -0.03
CA PRO A 30 -20.58 -16.07 0.95
C PRO A 30 -21.89 -16.86 0.79
N PRO A 31 -22.49 -17.40 1.87
CA PRO A 31 -23.61 -18.35 1.80
C PRO A 31 -24.87 -17.80 1.12
N ASN A 32 -25.02 -16.46 1.04
CA ASN A 32 -26.15 -15.77 0.43
C ASN A 32 -25.76 -14.87 -0.77
N TYR A 33 -24.63 -15.15 -1.44
CA TYR A 33 -24.20 -14.33 -2.58
C TYR A 33 -25.14 -14.51 -3.79
N LYS A 34 -25.90 -13.45 -4.15
CA LYS A 34 -26.92 -13.48 -5.21
C LYS A 34 -26.40 -13.05 -6.59
N ASP A 35 -25.28 -12.36 -6.62
CA ASP A 35 -24.67 -11.84 -7.85
C ASP A 35 -23.93 -12.94 -8.64
N PRO A 36 -23.68 -12.75 -9.94
CA PRO A 36 -22.81 -13.66 -10.70
C PRO A 36 -21.42 -13.71 -10.08
N ALA A 37 -20.79 -14.90 -10.13
CA ALA A 37 -19.47 -15.08 -9.56
C ALA A 37 -18.46 -14.07 -10.17
N PRO A 38 -17.64 -13.40 -9.36
CA PRO A 38 -16.67 -12.42 -9.85
C PRO A 38 -15.66 -13.05 -10.81
N THR A 39 -15.27 -12.27 -11.83
CA THR A 39 -14.32 -12.69 -12.86
C THR A 39 -12.89 -12.78 -12.31
N TYR A 40 -11.96 -13.30 -13.11
CA TYR A 40 -10.54 -13.38 -12.74
C TYR A 40 -9.88 -12.01 -12.54
N GLN A 41 -10.45 -10.92 -13.07
CA GLN A 41 -9.97 -9.55 -12.85
C GLN A 41 -10.14 -9.12 -11.38
N CYS A 42 -11.11 -9.72 -10.68
CA CYS A 42 -11.32 -9.53 -9.25
C CYS A 42 -10.41 -10.40 -8.37
N GLU A 43 -9.54 -11.23 -8.96
CA GLU A 43 -8.66 -12.16 -8.25
C GLU A 43 -7.21 -11.67 -8.21
N LEU A 44 -6.61 -11.72 -7.03
CA LEU A 44 -5.21 -11.43 -6.77
C LEU A 44 -4.45 -12.70 -6.40
N TYR A 45 -3.23 -12.80 -6.89
CA TYR A 45 -2.25 -13.79 -6.47
C TYR A 45 -1.31 -13.16 -5.44
N VAL A 46 -1.31 -13.71 -4.23
CA VAL A 46 -0.52 -13.22 -3.10
C VAL A 46 0.53 -14.26 -2.71
N THR A 47 1.76 -13.83 -2.50
CA THR A 47 2.94 -14.65 -2.22
C THR A 47 3.71 -14.08 -1.04
N ARG A 48 4.72 -14.82 -0.57
CA ARG A 48 5.50 -14.48 0.63
C ARG A 48 4.61 -14.39 1.87
N ILE A 49 3.58 -15.24 1.92
CA ILE A 49 2.76 -15.43 3.09
C ILE A 49 3.57 -16.26 4.09
N PRO A 50 3.65 -15.89 5.38
CA PRO A 50 4.35 -16.68 6.37
C PRO A 50 3.71 -18.06 6.53
N GLN A 51 4.52 -19.09 6.76
CA GLN A 51 4.05 -20.49 6.89
C GLN A 51 2.99 -20.68 7.99
N GLN A 52 3.06 -19.86 9.04
CA GLN A 52 2.08 -19.80 10.12
C GLN A 52 1.33 -18.47 10.03
N LEU A 53 0.38 -18.40 9.11
CA LEU A 53 -0.52 -17.25 8.97
C LEU A 53 -1.68 -17.39 9.96
N ASP A 54 -1.99 -16.32 10.70
CA ASP A 54 -3.32 -16.19 11.31
C ASP A 54 -4.34 -15.86 10.20
N GLU A 55 -4.92 -16.91 9.64
CA GLU A 55 -5.83 -16.84 8.50
C GLU A 55 -7.06 -16.00 8.80
N LEU A 56 -7.57 -16.05 10.03
CA LEU A 56 -8.77 -15.32 10.42
C LEU A 56 -8.47 -13.83 10.61
N ALA A 57 -7.35 -13.49 11.23
CA ALA A 57 -6.89 -12.10 11.30
C ALA A 57 -6.61 -11.53 9.89
N PHE A 58 -5.99 -12.31 9.01
CA PHE A 58 -5.73 -11.90 7.63
C PHE A 58 -7.03 -11.72 6.84
N LEU A 59 -7.98 -12.65 6.95
CA LEU A 59 -9.29 -12.55 6.30
C LEU A 59 -10.08 -11.33 6.79
N ARG A 60 -10.08 -11.05 8.11
CA ARG A 60 -10.67 -9.82 8.67
C ARG A 60 -10.03 -8.57 8.08
N TRP A 61 -8.71 -8.57 7.90
CA TRP A 61 -8.02 -7.45 7.26
C TRP A 61 -8.46 -7.29 5.80
N LEU A 62 -8.59 -8.38 5.03
CA LEU A 62 -9.06 -8.34 3.64
C LEU A 62 -10.47 -7.74 3.52
N HIS A 63 -11.36 -8.09 4.46
CA HIS A 63 -12.71 -7.57 4.52
C HIS A 63 -12.80 -6.06 4.81
N ARG A 64 -11.74 -5.44 5.37
CA ARG A 64 -11.69 -3.97 5.54
C ARG A 64 -11.72 -3.25 4.20
N ILE A 65 -11.15 -3.85 3.15
CA ILE A 65 -11.12 -3.26 1.81
C ILE A 65 -12.47 -3.40 1.11
N GLY A 66 -13.15 -4.53 1.35
CA GLY A 66 -14.46 -4.82 0.81
C GLY A 66 -14.80 -6.29 0.91
N PRO A 67 -16.02 -6.68 0.49
CA PRO A 67 -16.47 -8.07 0.56
C PRO A 67 -15.56 -9.00 -0.26
N VAL A 68 -14.97 -9.96 0.43
CA VAL A 68 -14.20 -11.07 -0.14
C VAL A 68 -15.18 -12.13 -0.62
N TYR A 69 -15.09 -12.48 -1.90
CA TYR A 69 -15.85 -13.59 -2.47
C TYR A 69 -15.20 -14.92 -2.10
N GLU A 70 -13.88 -15.02 -2.25
CA GLU A 70 -13.17 -16.27 -1.98
C GLU A 70 -11.73 -15.97 -1.55
N PHE A 71 -11.27 -16.60 -0.47
CA PHE A 71 -9.86 -16.62 -0.08
C PHE A 71 -9.37 -18.07 -0.07
N ARG A 72 -8.43 -18.39 -0.97
CA ARG A 72 -7.85 -19.74 -1.11
C ARG A 72 -6.39 -19.72 -0.69
N LEU A 73 -6.12 -20.28 0.48
CA LEU A 73 -4.76 -20.52 0.96
C LEU A 73 -4.30 -21.90 0.51
N MET A 74 -3.17 -21.97 -0.19
CA MET A 74 -2.64 -23.24 -0.64
C MET A 74 -1.88 -23.91 0.50
N MET A 75 -2.21 -25.17 0.78
CA MET A 75 -1.69 -25.94 1.91
C MET A 75 -0.74 -27.03 1.43
N ASP A 76 0.23 -27.36 2.26
CA ASP A 76 1.05 -28.55 2.10
C ASP A 76 0.43 -29.74 2.83
N THR A 77 0.93 -30.95 2.56
CA THR A 77 0.44 -32.19 3.20
C THR A 77 0.67 -32.21 4.72
N GLY A 78 1.58 -31.38 5.24
CA GLY A 78 1.92 -31.26 6.66
C GLY A 78 1.17 -30.18 7.44
N SER A 79 -0.02 -29.75 6.99
CA SER A 79 -0.84 -28.69 7.63
C SER A 79 -0.22 -27.28 7.68
N SER A 80 0.95 -27.06 7.08
CA SER A 80 1.53 -25.74 6.84
C SER A 80 1.03 -25.17 5.50
N ASN A 81 1.03 -23.85 5.35
CA ASN A 81 0.71 -23.23 4.06
C ASN A 81 1.94 -23.18 3.14
N ARG A 82 1.70 -23.16 1.82
CA ARG A 82 2.74 -23.10 0.76
C ARG A 82 3.32 -21.70 0.54
N GLY A 83 2.98 -20.73 1.39
CA GLY A 83 3.44 -19.35 1.30
C GLY A 83 2.76 -18.50 0.21
N TYR A 84 1.63 -18.97 -0.35
CA TYR A 84 0.86 -18.20 -1.32
C TYR A 84 -0.65 -18.51 -1.27
N ALA A 85 -1.44 -17.55 -1.73
CA ALA A 85 -2.89 -17.61 -1.76
C ALA A 85 -3.47 -16.91 -2.99
N PHE A 86 -4.74 -17.21 -3.28
CA PHE A 86 -5.57 -16.46 -4.21
C PHE A 86 -6.69 -15.78 -3.44
N ILE A 87 -6.91 -14.50 -3.73
CA ILE A 87 -7.93 -13.70 -3.06
C ILE A 87 -8.82 -13.10 -4.13
N ARG A 88 -10.10 -13.46 -4.13
CA ARG A 88 -11.11 -12.93 -5.04
C ARG A 88 -12.06 -12.02 -4.27
N TYR A 89 -12.20 -10.79 -4.73
CA TYR A 89 -13.18 -9.84 -4.22
C TYR A 89 -14.48 -9.90 -5.02
N CYS A 90 -15.59 -9.43 -4.44
CA CYS A 90 -16.87 -9.32 -5.14
C CYS A 90 -16.87 -8.24 -6.25
N SER A 91 -15.93 -7.29 -6.21
CA SER A 91 -15.83 -6.17 -7.16
C SER A 91 -14.38 -5.93 -7.59
N GLU A 92 -14.19 -5.53 -8.85
CA GLU A 92 -12.87 -5.21 -9.40
C GLU A 92 -12.24 -4.01 -8.68
N ASN A 93 -13.04 -3.01 -8.29
CA ASN A 93 -12.54 -1.84 -7.55
C ASN A 93 -11.90 -2.25 -6.21
N ASN A 94 -12.51 -3.21 -5.50
CA ASN A 94 -11.97 -3.75 -4.25
C ASN A 94 -10.69 -4.55 -4.50
N ALA A 95 -10.63 -5.32 -5.59
CA ALA A 95 -9.41 -6.02 -5.98
C ALA A 95 -8.27 -5.05 -6.35
N LEU A 96 -8.57 -3.94 -7.03
CA LEU A 96 -7.59 -2.89 -7.32
C LEU A 96 -7.10 -2.18 -6.05
N ALA A 97 -8.01 -1.85 -5.12
CA ALA A 97 -7.64 -1.29 -3.82
C ALA A 97 -6.76 -2.27 -3.02
N ALA A 98 -7.13 -3.56 -2.98
CA ALA A 98 -6.34 -4.59 -2.33
C ALA A 98 -4.96 -4.79 -2.96
N PHE A 99 -4.87 -4.69 -4.29
CA PHE A 99 -3.60 -4.74 -5.01
C PHE A 99 -2.64 -3.61 -4.62
N GLU A 100 -3.16 -2.43 -4.29
CA GLU A 100 -2.35 -1.32 -3.81
C GLU A 100 -1.94 -1.49 -2.35
N LEU A 101 -2.87 -1.87 -1.48
CA LEU A 101 -2.64 -1.91 -0.03
C LEU A 101 -1.85 -3.14 0.43
N LEU A 102 -2.14 -4.33 -0.10
CA LEU A 102 -1.49 -5.57 0.34
C LEU A 102 0.03 -5.56 0.13
N LYS A 103 0.53 -4.81 -0.85
CA LYS A 103 1.97 -4.64 -1.11
C LYS A 103 2.71 -3.92 0.01
N HIS A 104 1.98 -3.16 0.81
CA HIS A 104 2.51 -2.37 1.92
C HIS A 104 2.17 -2.97 3.28
N LEU A 105 1.46 -4.10 3.32
CA LEU A 105 1.11 -4.79 4.55
C LEU A 105 2.28 -5.65 5.04
N PHE A 106 2.61 -5.52 6.31
CA PHE A 106 3.45 -6.44 7.07
C PHE A 106 2.54 -7.43 7.82
N VAL A 107 2.74 -8.72 7.55
CA VAL A 107 2.01 -9.80 8.21
C VAL A 107 2.87 -10.36 9.33
N CYS A 108 2.27 -10.61 10.49
CA CYS A 108 2.97 -11.22 11.62
C CYS A 108 3.66 -12.53 11.22
N GLY A 109 4.93 -12.69 11.61
CA GLY A 109 5.75 -13.85 11.24
C GLY A 109 6.35 -13.80 9.84
N SER A 110 6.11 -12.74 9.06
CA SER A 110 6.77 -12.52 7.77
C SER A 110 8.07 -11.74 7.92
N GLU A 111 9.10 -12.13 7.17
CA GLU A 111 10.39 -11.43 7.12
C GLU A 111 10.39 -10.23 6.16
N ASP A 112 9.41 -10.15 5.25
CA ASP A 112 9.22 -9.04 4.31
C ASP A 112 7.71 -8.86 4.01
N ARG A 113 7.38 -7.86 3.21
CA ARG A 113 6.04 -7.58 2.70
C ARG A 113 5.54 -8.69 1.82
N LEU A 114 4.22 -8.75 1.65
CA LEU A 114 3.59 -9.66 0.71
C LEU A 114 4.01 -9.34 -0.74
N GLY A 115 4.12 -10.37 -1.59
CA GLY A 115 4.23 -10.19 -3.03
C GLY A 115 2.85 -10.30 -3.68
N VAL A 116 2.36 -9.23 -4.31
CA VAL A 116 0.97 -9.15 -4.78
C VAL A 116 0.93 -8.90 -6.28
N TYR A 117 0.20 -9.75 -7.00
CA TYR A 117 0.10 -9.77 -8.45
C TYR A 117 -1.36 -9.91 -8.87
N ARG A 118 -1.72 -9.40 -10.06
CA ARG A 118 -3.02 -9.72 -10.66
C ARG A 118 -3.05 -11.19 -11.04
N SER A 119 -4.17 -11.87 -10.78
CA SER A 119 -4.33 -13.25 -11.24
C SER A 119 -4.34 -13.29 -12.76
N GLN A 120 -3.67 -14.28 -13.34
CA GLN A 120 -3.52 -14.41 -14.79
C GLN A 120 -4.66 -15.19 -15.45
N GLY A 121 -5.77 -15.42 -14.74
CA GLY A 121 -6.97 -16.04 -15.29
C GLY A 121 -6.66 -17.33 -16.03
N LYS A 122 -6.20 -18.38 -15.31
CA LYS A 122 -6.05 -19.73 -15.90
C LYS A 122 -7.43 -20.39 -16.10
N ASN A 123 -8.39 -19.67 -16.65
CA ASN A 123 -9.76 -20.12 -16.91
C ASN A 123 -9.98 -20.41 -18.40
N ARG A 124 -8.97 -20.21 -19.25
CA ARG A 124 -9.06 -20.44 -20.71
C ARG A 124 -8.11 -21.54 -21.18
N LEU A 125 -8.67 -22.50 -21.93
CA LEU A 125 -7.93 -23.59 -22.56
C LEU A 125 -7.75 -23.33 -24.06
N TYR A 126 -6.59 -23.68 -24.58
CA TYR A 126 -6.31 -23.82 -26.00
C TYR A 126 -6.39 -25.30 -26.37
N ILE A 127 -7.29 -25.62 -27.30
CA ILE A 127 -7.53 -26.98 -27.78
C ILE A 127 -7.14 -27.02 -29.25
N SER A 128 -6.24 -27.93 -29.60
CA SER A 128 -5.74 -28.14 -30.96
C SER A 128 -5.90 -29.59 -31.40
N GLY A 129 -5.84 -29.84 -32.71
CA GLY A 129 -6.09 -31.16 -33.29
C GLY A 129 -7.56 -31.43 -33.57
N ILE A 130 -8.37 -30.37 -33.67
CA ILE A 130 -9.78 -30.48 -34.04
C ILE A 130 -9.87 -30.72 -35.56
N PRO A 131 -10.65 -31.70 -36.05
CA PRO A 131 -10.87 -31.89 -37.49
C PRO A 131 -11.42 -30.62 -38.15
N ARG A 132 -10.86 -30.26 -39.32
CA ARG A 132 -11.18 -29.01 -40.05
C ARG A 132 -12.56 -29.01 -40.72
N ALA A 133 -13.12 -30.20 -40.94
CA ALA A 133 -14.39 -30.40 -41.62
C ALA A 133 -15.61 -30.14 -40.71
N ILE A 134 -15.40 -29.77 -39.44
CA ILE A 134 -16.47 -29.55 -38.47
C ILE A 134 -16.88 -28.07 -38.52
N PRO A 135 -18.15 -27.75 -38.81
CA PRO A 135 -18.65 -26.36 -38.81
C PRO A 135 -18.51 -25.68 -37.44
N LEU A 136 -18.25 -24.37 -37.44
CA LEU A 136 -18.09 -23.57 -36.20
C LEU A 136 -19.27 -23.72 -35.21
N PRO A 137 -20.56 -23.68 -35.61
CA PRO A 137 -21.68 -23.84 -34.67
C PRO A 137 -21.67 -25.22 -33.98
N LEU A 138 -21.35 -26.27 -34.73
CA LEU A 138 -21.34 -27.64 -34.25
C LEU A 138 -20.19 -27.91 -33.26
N LEU A 139 -19.10 -27.15 -33.32
CA LEU A 139 -18.02 -27.22 -32.32
C LEU A 139 -18.51 -26.78 -30.95
N GLN A 140 -19.19 -25.64 -30.89
CA GLN A 140 -19.67 -25.09 -29.63
C GLN A 140 -20.70 -26.03 -29.00
N GLU A 141 -21.59 -26.64 -29.79
CA GLU A 141 -22.57 -27.61 -29.30
C GLU A 141 -21.90 -28.88 -28.75
N ASN A 142 -20.95 -29.48 -29.47
CA ASN A 142 -20.22 -30.67 -29.02
C ASN A 142 -19.39 -30.41 -27.76
N PHE A 143 -18.74 -29.24 -27.67
CA PHE A 143 -18.03 -28.85 -26.44
C PHE A 143 -18.99 -28.59 -25.28
N LYS A 144 -20.20 -28.07 -25.54
CA LYS A 144 -21.27 -27.92 -24.52
C LYS A 144 -21.74 -29.28 -24.02
N LEU A 145 -21.84 -30.30 -24.87
CA LEU A 145 -22.19 -31.67 -24.45
C LEU A 145 -21.13 -32.27 -23.52
N CYS A 146 -19.84 -32.06 -23.83
CA CYS A 146 -18.74 -32.55 -22.99
C CYS A 146 -18.54 -31.71 -21.71
N PHE A 147 -18.80 -30.40 -21.82
CA PHE A 147 -18.62 -29.41 -20.76
C PHE A 147 -19.86 -28.49 -20.67
N PRO A 148 -20.95 -28.95 -20.03
CA PRO A 148 -22.18 -28.17 -19.93
C PRO A 148 -22.01 -26.80 -19.27
N GLN A 149 -21.00 -26.69 -18.39
CA GLN A 149 -20.69 -25.48 -17.63
C GLN A 149 -19.65 -24.58 -18.31
N MET A 150 -19.32 -24.79 -19.59
CA MET A 150 -18.41 -23.88 -20.30
C MET A 150 -19.07 -22.51 -20.53
N HIS A 151 -18.30 -21.43 -20.34
CA HIS A 151 -18.82 -20.07 -20.47
C HIS A 151 -18.85 -19.63 -21.94
N SER A 152 -17.77 -19.88 -22.67
CA SER A 152 -17.68 -19.55 -24.10
C SER A 152 -16.72 -20.46 -24.85
N CYS A 153 -16.97 -20.67 -26.14
CA CYS A 153 -16.06 -21.34 -27.06
C CYS A 153 -15.81 -20.41 -28.25
N THR A 154 -14.55 -20.00 -28.44
CA THR A 154 -14.12 -19.20 -29.59
C THR A 154 -13.30 -20.06 -30.53
N ALA A 155 -13.84 -20.35 -31.71
CA ALA A 155 -13.11 -20.94 -32.82
C ALA A 155 -13.09 -19.94 -33.98
N TYR A 156 -12.05 -20.01 -34.81
CA TYR A 156 -11.85 -19.07 -35.92
C TYR A 156 -11.92 -19.82 -37.25
N PRO A 157 -12.41 -19.17 -38.32
CA PRO A 157 -12.31 -19.72 -39.65
C PRO A 157 -10.85 -19.73 -40.15
N PRO A 158 -10.52 -20.55 -41.17
CA PRO A 158 -9.22 -20.52 -41.83
C PRO A 158 -8.86 -19.13 -42.38
N LEU A 159 -7.60 -18.69 -42.21
CA LEU A 159 -7.10 -17.39 -42.70
C LEU A 159 -7.05 -17.28 -44.24
N LYS A 160 -7.25 -18.38 -44.97
CA LYS A 160 -7.15 -18.41 -46.44
C LYS A 160 -8.54 -18.66 -47.04
N GLN A 161 -9.31 -17.59 -47.23
CA GLN A 161 -10.28 -17.51 -48.31
C GLN A 161 -9.77 -16.48 -49.33
N CYS A 162 -8.75 -16.85 -50.10
CA CYS A 162 -8.51 -16.17 -51.37
C CYS A 162 -9.34 -16.90 -52.43
N ASN A 163 -10.40 -16.23 -52.88
CA ASN A 163 -11.07 -16.39 -54.17
C ASN A 163 -11.72 -17.74 -54.49
N LYS A 164 -12.82 -18.09 -53.80
CA LYS A 164 -13.94 -18.79 -54.46
C LYS A 164 -15.28 -18.23 -53.94
N LYS A 165 -15.71 -17.12 -54.54
CA LYS A 165 -17.15 -16.91 -54.76
C LYS A 165 -17.58 -18.04 -55.71
N PHE A 166 -18.37 -19.00 -55.25
CA PHE A 166 -19.54 -19.51 -55.98
C PHE A 166 -20.20 -20.63 -55.16
N ILE A 167 -21.52 -20.45 -54.99
CA ILE A 167 -22.56 -21.41 -54.60
C ILE A 167 -22.72 -21.63 -53.10
N GLY A 168 -23.90 -21.22 -52.62
CA GLY A 168 -24.27 -21.14 -51.21
C GLY A 168 -24.17 -22.47 -50.47
N ARG A 169 -23.46 -22.42 -49.35
CA ARG A 169 -23.69 -23.16 -48.12
C ARG A 169 -22.88 -22.47 -47.04
N GLU A 170 -23.51 -22.22 -45.90
CA GLU A 170 -22.90 -21.69 -44.68
C GLU A 170 -21.91 -22.71 -44.11
N ASN A 171 -20.74 -22.85 -44.74
CA ASN A 171 -19.66 -23.70 -44.22
C ASN A 171 -18.54 -22.80 -43.72
N GLU A 172 -18.79 -22.16 -42.58
CA GLU A 172 -17.71 -21.63 -41.75
C GLU A 172 -16.97 -22.81 -41.10
N GLU A 173 -16.09 -23.43 -41.89
CA GLU A 173 -15.16 -24.46 -41.42
C GLU A 173 -14.21 -23.86 -40.37
N ASN A 174 -13.66 -24.68 -39.48
CA ASN A 174 -12.79 -24.23 -38.40
C ASN A 174 -11.30 -24.33 -38.75
N ARG A 175 -10.48 -23.51 -38.09
CA ARG A 175 -9.02 -23.48 -38.28
C ARG A 175 -8.27 -24.64 -37.59
N GLY A 176 -8.99 -25.64 -37.06
CA GLY A 176 -8.43 -26.82 -36.38
C GLY A 176 -7.98 -26.60 -34.93
N PHE A 177 -8.34 -25.46 -34.34
CA PHE A 177 -8.19 -25.18 -32.92
C PHE A 177 -9.37 -24.35 -32.40
N ALA A 178 -9.60 -24.43 -31.09
CA ALA A 178 -10.62 -23.65 -30.40
C ALA A 178 -10.07 -23.19 -29.04
N PHE A 179 -10.62 -22.09 -28.55
CA PHE A 179 -10.42 -21.65 -27.19
C PHE A 179 -11.70 -21.88 -26.39
N ILE A 180 -11.59 -22.55 -25.25
CA ILE A 180 -12.71 -22.70 -24.33
C ILE A 180 -12.43 -21.88 -23.08
N GLU A 181 -13.36 -21.00 -22.74
CA GLU A 181 -13.33 -20.22 -21.52
C GLU A 181 -14.31 -20.81 -20.52
N PHE A 182 -13.82 -21.05 -19.31
CA PHE A 182 -14.57 -21.55 -18.19
C PHE A 182 -14.79 -20.42 -17.19
N LYS A 183 -15.80 -20.60 -16.33
CA LYS A 183 -16.10 -19.68 -15.24
C LYS A 183 -14.89 -19.52 -14.31
N ASP A 184 -14.27 -20.64 -13.94
CA ASP A 184 -13.21 -20.70 -12.95
C ASP A 184 -12.03 -21.57 -13.38
N HIS A 185 -10.87 -21.35 -12.77
CA HIS A 185 -9.67 -22.16 -13.01
C HIS A 185 -9.90 -23.64 -12.77
N GLU A 186 -10.74 -23.98 -11.79
CA GLU A 186 -11.00 -25.36 -11.37
C GLU A 186 -11.76 -26.14 -12.42
N MET A 187 -12.82 -25.53 -12.97
CA MET A 187 -13.56 -26.08 -14.10
C MET A 187 -12.65 -26.24 -15.32
N ALA A 188 -11.79 -25.25 -15.59
CA ALA A 188 -10.82 -25.35 -16.68
C ALA A 188 -9.78 -26.46 -16.43
N LEU A 189 -9.34 -26.66 -15.19
CA LEU A 189 -8.41 -27.72 -14.82
C LEU A 189 -9.06 -29.10 -14.93
N GLU A 190 -10.32 -29.25 -14.51
CA GLU A 190 -11.07 -30.48 -14.66
C GLU A 190 -11.29 -30.81 -16.13
N ALA A 191 -11.71 -29.83 -16.94
CA ALA A 191 -11.85 -30.00 -18.38
C ALA A 191 -10.52 -30.40 -19.03
N LYS A 192 -9.41 -29.75 -18.65
CA LYS A 192 -8.06 -30.12 -19.10
C LYS A 192 -7.70 -31.56 -18.70
N LYS A 193 -8.01 -31.99 -17.46
CA LYS A 193 -7.78 -33.37 -17.00
C LYS A 193 -8.61 -34.38 -17.81
N ARG A 194 -9.88 -34.08 -18.09
CA ARG A 194 -10.78 -34.93 -18.90
C ARG A 194 -10.29 -35.06 -20.34
N LEU A 195 -9.77 -33.98 -20.93
CA LEU A 195 -9.21 -33.93 -22.29
C LEU A 195 -7.75 -34.37 -22.39
N THR A 196 -7.21 -34.99 -21.34
CA THR A 196 -5.88 -35.60 -21.44
C THR A 196 -5.95 -36.76 -22.43
N PRO A 197 -4.99 -36.88 -23.38
CA PRO A 197 -4.99 -37.95 -24.38
C PRO A 197 -5.23 -39.33 -23.76
N GLY A 198 -6.12 -40.12 -24.37
CA GLY A 198 -6.47 -41.47 -23.88
C GLY A 198 -7.62 -41.53 -22.85
N ARG A 199 -8.18 -40.40 -22.40
CA ARG A 199 -9.41 -40.39 -21.55
C ARG A 199 -10.69 -40.13 -22.34
N VAL A 200 -10.69 -39.10 -23.17
CA VAL A 200 -11.87 -38.70 -23.97
C VAL A 200 -11.43 -38.41 -25.40
N ARG A 201 -12.04 -39.11 -26.36
CA ARG A 201 -11.88 -38.83 -27.79
C ARG A 201 -13.10 -38.05 -28.28
N MET A 202 -12.87 -36.92 -28.93
CA MET A 202 -13.92 -36.20 -29.63
C MET A 202 -13.73 -36.39 -31.13
N TRP A 203 -14.81 -36.70 -31.83
CA TRP A 203 -14.79 -36.99 -33.28
C TRP A 203 -13.76 -38.07 -33.66
N GLY A 204 -13.55 -39.05 -32.77
CA GLY A 204 -12.57 -40.13 -32.95
C GLY A 204 -11.10 -39.72 -32.80
N VAL A 205 -10.81 -38.47 -32.42
CA VAL A 205 -9.45 -37.93 -32.30
C VAL A 205 -9.13 -37.54 -30.85
N ASP A 206 -7.91 -37.84 -30.42
CA ASP A 206 -7.35 -37.32 -29.17
C ASP A 206 -6.92 -35.86 -29.35
N LEU A 207 -7.61 -34.95 -28.64
CA LEU A 207 -7.33 -33.51 -28.72
C LEU A 207 -6.11 -33.14 -27.87
N LYS A 208 -5.34 -32.15 -28.33
CA LYS A 208 -4.20 -31.59 -27.58
C LYS A 208 -4.65 -30.34 -26.82
N VAL A 209 -4.57 -30.39 -25.49
CA VAL A 209 -5.04 -29.31 -24.61
C VAL A 209 -3.89 -28.64 -23.87
N GLN A 210 -3.83 -27.31 -23.99
CA GLN A 210 -2.87 -26.46 -23.30
C GLN A 210 -3.61 -25.31 -22.60
N TRP A 211 -2.97 -24.68 -21.62
CA TRP A 211 -3.47 -23.41 -21.10
C TRP A 211 -3.35 -22.37 -22.21
N ALA A 212 -4.43 -21.61 -22.45
CA ALA A 212 -4.35 -20.52 -23.40
C ALA A 212 -3.39 -19.46 -22.85
N LYS A 213 -2.59 -18.85 -23.73
CA LYS A 213 -1.88 -17.63 -23.37
C LYS A 213 -2.92 -16.54 -23.04
N PRO A 214 -2.72 -15.73 -21.99
CA PRO A 214 -3.59 -14.59 -21.71
C PRO A 214 -3.79 -13.75 -22.98
N LYS A 215 -5.02 -13.29 -23.24
CA LYS A 215 -5.23 -12.32 -24.32
C LYS A 215 -4.42 -11.07 -23.96
N GLU A 216 -3.51 -10.64 -24.83
CA GLU A 216 -3.08 -9.24 -24.83
C GLU A 216 -4.33 -8.44 -25.22
N GLU A 217 -5.01 -7.84 -24.24
CA GLU A 217 -6.00 -6.81 -24.53
C GLU A 217 -5.27 -5.63 -25.16
N LEU A 218 -5.20 -5.64 -26.49
CA LEU A 218 -4.94 -4.45 -27.27
C LEU A 218 -6.11 -3.49 -27.03
N GLN A 219 -6.03 -2.70 -25.95
CA GLN A 219 -6.76 -1.45 -25.93
C GLN A 219 -6.22 -0.63 -27.09
N LEU A 220 -7.09 -0.35 -28.06
CA LEU A 220 -6.89 0.69 -29.08
C LEU A 220 -6.90 2.05 -28.37
N THR A 221 -5.88 2.33 -27.58
CA THR A 221 -5.45 3.68 -27.28
C THR A 221 -4.11 3.85 -27.98
N GLY A 222 -4.06 4.77 -28.94
CA GLY A 222 -2.81 5.12 -29.59
C GLY A 222 -1.75 5.40 -28.52
N VAL A 223 -0.54 4.90 -28.76
CA VAL A 223 0.68 4.95 -27.92
C VAL A 223 1.01 3.63 -27.20
N GLY A 224 1.86 2.84 -27.86
CA GLY A 224 2.83 1.92 -27.23
C GLY A 224 2.27 0.57 -26.76
N THR A 225 2.58 -0.48 -27.50
CA THR A 225 2.42 -1.89 -27.11
C THR A 225 3.06 -2.17 -25.74
N LYS A 226 2.26 -2.68 -24.78
CA LYS A 226 2.74 -3.16 -23.48
C LYS A 226 2.43 -4.64 -23.32
N ASN A 227 3.42 -5.41 -22.87
CA ASN A 227 3.29 -6.81 -22.47
C ASN A 227 2.59 -6.90 -21.11
N PHE A 228 1.48 -7.65 -21.04
CA PHE A 228 0.66 -7.86 -19.82
C PHE A 228 0.89 -9.21 -19.13
N SER A 229 1.96 -9.96 -19.45
CA SER A 229 2.30 -11.19 -18.73
C SER A 229 3.06 -10.85 -17.43
N GLY A 230 2.33 -10.69 -16.33
CA GLY A 230 2.87 -10.42 -14.99
C GLY A 230 3.63 -11.59 -14.35
N TYR A 231 4.59 -12.20 -15.04
CA TYR A 231 5.67 -12.97 -14.41
C TYR A 231 7.01 -12.33 -14.79
N PRO A 232 7.97 -12.23 -13.86
CA PRO A 232 9.22 -11.52 -14.11
C PRO A 232 10.06 -12.29 -15.14
N ASN A 233 10.21 -11.72 -16.34
CA ASN A 233 11.49 -11.83 -17.03
C ASN A 233 12.42 -10.81 -16.38
N ASN A 234 13.37 -11.31 -15.60
CA ASN A 234 14.51 -10.54 -15.17
C ASN A 234 15.17 -9.93 -16.42
N ARG A 235 15.34 -8.60 -16.41
CA ARG A 235 15.91 -7.73 -17.46
C ARG A 235 14.85 -7.00 -18.32
N ASN A 236 14.57 -5.77 -17.91
CA ASN A 236 14.10 -4.64 -18.72
C ASN A 236 12.62 -4.67 -19.19
N ASN A 237 11.72 -4.05 -18.42
CA ASN A 237 11.16 -2.72 -18.76
C ASN A 237 9.86 -2.38 -18.01
N ALA A 238 9.87 -1.16 -17.44
CA ALA A 238 8.75 -0.24 -17.28
C ALA A 238 7.41 -0.78 -16.75
N GLN A 239 7.43 -1.20 -15.49
CA GLN A 239 6.25 -1.05 -14.61
C GLN A 239 5.86 0.44 -14.64
N PHE A 240 4.59 0.80 -14.84
CA PHE A 240 4.08 2.17 -14.60
C PHE A 240 4.04 2.44 -13.08
N PHE A 241 5.21 2.32 -12.47
CA PHE A 241 5.55 2.79 -11.14
C PHE A 241 5.68 4.31 -11.26
N MET A 242 4.94 5.08 -10.47
CA MET A 242 5.33 6.47 -10.20
C MET A 242 6.71 6.38 -9.54
N PRO A 243 7.81 6.82 -10.18
CA PRO A 243 9.12 6.65 -9.59
C PRO A 243 9.19 7.59 -8.38
N ASN A 244 9.37 7.00 -7.20
CA ASN A 244 9.82 7.68 -5.98
C ASN A 244 8.85 8.67 -5.27
N ASP A 245 7.52 8.50 -5.38
CA ASP A 245 6.59 9.22 -4.47
C ASP A 245 6.57 8.56 -3.09
N PHE A 246 7.58 8.88 -2.28
CA PHE A 246 7.71 8.39 -0.91
C PHE A 246 6.65 8.95 0.04
N CYS A 247 6.06 10.11 -0.28
CA CYS A 247 4.93 10.66 0.47
C CYS A 247 3.70 9.76 0.31
N ALA A 248 3.36 9.35 -0.92
CA ALA A 248 2.32 8.33 -1.15
C ALA A 248 2.64 7.00 -0.47
N LYS A 249 3.89 6.55 -0.58
CA LYS A 249 4.32 5.28 0.00
C LYS A 249 4.19 5.27 1.53
N LEU A 250 4.57 6.36 2.21
CA LEU A 250 4.40 6.50 3.67
C LEU A 250 2.94 6.37 4.07
N ARG A 251 2.04 7.05 3.36
CA ARG A 251 0.59 7.01 3.61
C ARG A 251 0.00 5.62 3.40
N LEU A 252 0.39 4.94 2.32
CA LEU A 252 -0.03 3.56 2.04
C LEU A 252 0.47 2.59 3.11
N TYR A 253 1.69 2.78 3.65
CA TYR A 253 2.17 2.00 4.79
C TYR A 253 1.32 2.23 6.04
N CYS A 254 0.99 3.48 6.34
CA CYS A 254 0.17 3.79 7.50
C CYS A 254 -1.20 3.13 7.40
N LEU A 255 -1.86 3.25 6.24
CA LEU A 255 -3.14 2.64 5.97
C LEU A 255 -3.07 1.11 6.04
N ALA A 256 -2.11 0.48 5.36
CA ALA A 256 -2.01 -0.97 5.32
C ALA A 256 -1.77 -1.59 6.71
N ASN A 257 -0.95 -0.94 7.55
CA ASN A 257 -0.51 -1.48 8.84
C ASN A 257 -1.27 -0.92 10.04
N ASN A 258 -2.46 -0.35 9.82
CA ASN A 258 -3.31 0.16 10.89
C ASN A 258 -2.67 1.26 11.74
N PHE A 259 -1.79 2.06 11.14
CA PHE A 259 -1.31 3.28 11.76
C PHE A 259 -2.31 4.42 11.55
N ASN A 260 -2.25 5.39 12.44
CA ASN A 260 -2.94 6.66 12.33
C ASN A 260 -2.35 7.47 11.16
N ILE A 261 -3.05 8.55 10.81
CA ILE A 261 -2.55 9.53 9.84
C ILE A 261 -1.16 10.00 10.29
N PRO A 262 -0.13 9.91 9.44
CA PRO A 262 1.19 10.43 9.78
C PRO A 262 1.11 11.93 10.06
N ILE A 263 1.81 12.35 11.12
CA ILE A 263 1.91 13.76 11.50
C ILE A 263 3.34 14.22 11.20
N VAL A 264 3.48 15.21 10.33
CA VAL A 264 4.75 15.83 9.98
C VAL A 264 4.79 17.22 10.61
N VAL A 265 5.82 17.48 11.41
CA VAL A 265 6.05 18.75 12.09
C VAL A 265 7.34 19.35 11.55
N TYR A 266 7.27 20.51 10.92
CA TYR A 266 8.44 21.30 10.58
C TYR A 266 8.87 22.14 11.77
N GLY A 267 10.15 22.10 12.10
CA GLY A 267 10.81 22.97 13.07
C GLY A 267 11.40 24.22 12.40
N PRO A 268 12.18 25.02 13.16
CA PRO A 268 12.80 26.23 12.65
C PRO A 268 13.81 25.94 11.53
N ALA A 269 13.93 26.89 10.60
CA ALA A 269 14.95 26.92 9.55
C ALA A 269 16.02 27.97 9.87
N PHE A 270 17.29 27.61 9.68
CA PHE A 270 18.45 28.45 9.94
C PHE A 270 19.25 28.68 8.65
N TYR A 271 19.16 29.88 8.09
CA TYR A 271 19.78 30.23 6.81
C TYR A 271 21.31 30.25 6.83
N SER A 272 21.93 30.65 7.93
CA SER A 272 23.40 30.70 8.05
C SER A 272 24.06 29.33 7.95
N GLY A 273 23.34 28.27 8.35
CA GLY A 273 23.78 26.87 8.21
C GLY A 273 23.07 26.10 7.09
N GLN A 274 22.07 26.70 6.43
CA GLN A 274 21.18 26.03 5.49
C GLN A 274 20.56 24.74 6.06
N LEU A 275 20.15 24.80 7.33
CA LEU A 275 19.58 23.68 8.07
C LEU A 275 18.10 23.91 8.38
N GLN A 276 17.29 22.88 8.19
CA GLN A 276 15.93 22.83 8.70
C GLN A 276 15.74 21.57 9.55
N TYR A 277 14.98 21.71 10.63
CA TYR A 277 14.62 20.60 11.49
C TYR A 277 13.19 20.14 11.20
N ALA A 278 12.92 18.84 11.34
CA ALA A 278 11.58 18.28 11.17
C ALA A 278 11.37 17.04 12.04
N GLY A 279 10.11 16.68 12.25
CA GLY A 279 9.69 15.50 12.97
C GLY A 279 8.58 14.76 12.22
N ILE A 280 8.61 13.43 12.21
CA ILE A 280 7.52 12.57 11.75
C ILE A 280 7.06 11.72 12.94
N LEU A 281 5.77 11.77 13.25
CA LEU A 281 5.14 10.93 14.25
C LEU A 281 4.25 9.88 13.57
N LEU A 282 4.54 8.62 13.88
CA LEU A 282 3.75 7.46 13.49
C LEU A 282 3.17 6.82 14.74
N LYS A 283 1.87 6.54 14.75
CA LYS A 283 1.18 5.95 15.90
C LYS A 283 0.30 4.81 15.44
N HIS A 284 0.36 3.66 16.10
CA HIS A 284 -0.49 2.52 15.84
C HIS A 284 -1.87 2.75 16.47
N SER A 285 -2.96 2.50 15.73
CA SER A 285 -4.30 2.88 16.21
C SER A 285 -4.81 2.02 17.37
N SER A 286 -4.56 0.70 17.35
CA SER A 286 -5.06 -0.20 18.40
C SER A 286 -4.16 -0.31 19.63
N SER A 287 -2.83 -0.34 19.47
CA SER A 287 -1.91 -0.47 20.61
C SER A 287 -1.50 0.87 21.22
N GLY A 288 -1.70 1.99 20.51
CA GLY A 288 -1.23 3.31 20.94
C GLY A 288 0.29 3.51 20.87
N MET A 289 1.06 2.45 20.56
CA MET A 289 2.50 2.52 20.35
C MET A 289 2.84 3.51 19.25
N TYR A 290 3.89 4.29 19.44
CA TYR A 290 4.28 5.31 18.49
C TYR A 290 5.79 5.37 18.30
N SER A 291 6.22 5.93 17.19
CA SER A 291 7.62 6.22 16.89
C SER A 291 7.73 7.64 16.36
N MET A 292 8.67 8.40 16.93
CA MET A 292 9.04 9.73 16.46
C MET A 292 10.37 9.65 15.71
N TYR A 293 10.41 10.22 14.52
CA TYR A 293 11.61 10.36 13.72
C TYR A 293 11.94 11.84 13.61
N ILE A 294 13.11 12.24 14.12
CA ILE A 294 13.52 13.65 14.20
C ILE A 294 14.71 13.85 13.28
N PHE A 295 14.67 14.90 12.46
CA PHE A 295 15.58 15.14 11.36
C PHE A 295 16.27 16.49 11.52
N GLU A 296 17.59 16.51 11.32
CA GLU A 296 18.34 17.69 10.90
C GLU A 296 18.59 17.56 9.39
N ILE A 297 18.13 18.55 8.60
CA ILE A 297 18.12 18.48 7.14
C ILE A 297 18.98 19.60 6.58
N ALA A 298 20.05 19.27 5.87
CA ALA A 298 20.78 20.21 5.05
C ALA A 298 20.00 20.49 3.76
N PHE A 299 19.28 21.62 3.69
CA PHE A 299 18.33 21.86 2.61
C PHE A 299 18.95 22.49 1.35
N SER A 300 20.22 22.88 1.41
CA SER A 300 20.92 23.54 0.31
C SER A 300 21.01 22.72 -0.98
N TYR A 301 21.06 21.41 -0.83
CA TYR A 301 21.11 20.45 -1.95
C TYR A 301 19.76 19.78 -2.22
N MET A 302 18.72 20.12 -1.45
CA MET A 302 17.44 19.43 -1.53
C MET A 302 16.55 20.03 -2.61
N SER A 303 15.95 19.15 -3.41
CA SER A 303 14.86 19.56 -4.30
C SER A 303 13.54 19.60 -3.54
N ASP A 304 13.33 18.64 -2.64
CA ASP A 304 12.13 18.54 -1.83
C ASP A 304 12.41 17.88 -0.47
N ILE A 305 12.47 18.70 0.58
CA ILE A 305 12.78 18.21 1.94
C ILE A 305 11.72 17.27 2.48
N HIS A 306 10.47 17.40 2.04
CA HIS A 306 9.38 16.57 2.50
C HIS A 306 9.52 15.15 1.95
N LEU A 307 9.83 15.00 0.66
CA LEU A 307 10.11 13.67 0.09
C LEU A 307 11.32 13.00 0.75
N ALA A 308 12.35 13.77 1.08
CA ALA A 308 13.54 13.24 1.75
C ALA A 308 13.18 12.62 3.11
N ILE A 309 12.45 13.34 3.97
CA ILE A 309 12.05 12.81 5.29
C ILE A 309 11.06 11.65 5.17
N CYS A 310 10.11 11.69 4.22
CA CYS A 310 9.20 10.58 3.95
C CYS A 310 9.95 9.34 3.48
N GLU A 311 10.98 9.49 2.64
CA GLU A 311 11.81 8.38 2.18
C GLU A 311 12.54 7.70 3.34
N VAL A 312 13.16 8.50 4.23
CA VAL A 312 13.84 7.96 5.41
C VAL A 312 12.85 7.24 6.34
N ALA A 313 11.69 7.85 6.60
CA ALA A 313 10.64 7.23 7.42
C ALA A 313 10.16 5.89 6.81
N VAL A 314 9.93 5.84 5.50
CA VAL A 314 9.55 4.61 4.79
C VAL A 314 10.63 3.53 4.93
N LYS A 315 11.90 3.89 4.76
CA LYS A 315 13.01 2.94 4.91
C LYS A 315 13.13 2.43 6.34
N MET A 316 12.84 3.28 7.32
CA MET A 316 12.81 2.87 8.73
C MET A 316 11.68 1.87 9.00
N ILE A 317 10.48 2.15 8.49
CA ILE A 317 9.33 1.22 8.57
C ILE A 317 9.67 -0.13 7.92
N GLU A 318 10.24 -0.10 6.71
CA GLU A 318 10.64 -1.32 5.99
C GLU A 318 11.68 -2.13 6.77
N ARG A 319 12.67 -1.45 7.35
CA ARG A 319 13.70 -2.07 8.18
C ARG A 319 13.15 -2.69 9.46
N GLN A 320 12.14 -2.06 10.07
CA GLN A 320 11.50 -2.53 11.29
C GLN A 320 10.34 -3.49 11.02
N ILE A 321 10.12 -3.91 9.76
CA ILE A 321 9.02 -4.81 9.36
C ILE A 321 7.66 -4.26 9.87
N GLY A 322 7.49 -2.94 9.80
CA GLY A 322 6.26 -2.27 10.26
C GLY A 322 6.08 -2.17 11.78
N HIS A 323 7.06 -2.54 12.61
CA HIS A 323 6.92 -2.38 14.04
C HIS A 323 7.38 -0.99 14.54
N LEU A 324 6.52 -0.30 15.28
CA LEU A 324 6.79 1.02 15.85
C LEU A 324 7.34 0.93 17.30
N PHE A 325 8.56 0.40 17.48
CA PHE A 325 9.14 0.16 18.82
C PHE A 325 10.32 1.07 19.20
N CYS A 326 10.85 1.88 18.27
CA CYS A 326 11.92 2.81 18.61
C CYS A 326 11.83 4.12 17.83
N HIS A 327 12.21 5.17 18.53
CA HIS A 327 12.38 6.51 17.99
C HIS A 327 13.75 6.62 17.29
N GLY A 328 13.89 7.58 16.38
CA GLY A 328 15.10 7.73 15.58
C GLY A 328 15.52 9.18 15.40
N LEU A 329 16.83 9.42 15.51
CA LEU A 329 17.46 10.70 15.19
C LEU A 329 18.24 10.58 13.90
N PHE A 330 17.95 11.46 12.96
CA PHE A 330 18.47 11.39 11.60
C PHE A 330 19.16 12.69 11.18
N ARG A 331 20.18 12.55 10.36
CA ARG A 331 20.79 13.67 9.61
C ARG A 331 20.63 13.44 8.14
N VAL A 332 20.00 14.36 7.44
CA VAL A 332 19.89 14.34 5.98
C VAL A 332 20.99 15.24 5.44
N VAL A 333 22.11 14.63 5.04
CA VAL A 333 23.38 15.31 4.76
C VAL A 333 23.44 15.81 3.32
N SER A 334 22.86 15.06 2.38
CA SER A 334 22.79 15.42 0.97
C SER A 334 21.52 14.85 0.33
N ASP A 335 21.25 15.25 -0.90
CA ASP A 335 20.17 14.75 -1.74
C ASP A 335 20.21 13.22 -1.97
N THR A 336 21.35 12.58 -1.71
CA THR A 336 21.56 11.14 -1.88
C THR A 336 21.79 10.38 -0.58
N GLN A 337 21.99 11.05 0.55
CA GLN A 337 22.41 10.38 1.79
C GLN A 337 21.75 10.96 3.03
N ALA A 338 21.22 10.05 3.85
CA ALA A 338 20.79 10.30 5.22
C ALA A 338 21.44 9.31 6.18
N GLU A 339 21.63 9.72 7.43
CA GLU A 339 22.30 8.95 8.48
C GLU A 339 21.33 8.74 9.65
N LEU A 340 21.19 7.51 10.12
CA LEU A 340 20.64 7.22 11.44
C LEU A 340 21.76 7.40 12.46
N VAL A 341 21.65 8.45 13.27
CA VAL A 341 22.63 8.80 14.31
C VAL A 341 22.38 7.97 15.56
N HIS A 342 21.13 7.85 15.98
CA HIS A 342 20.77 7.15 17.22
C HIS A 342 19.32 6.68 17.22
N THR A 343 19.06 5.57 17.88
CA THR A 343 17.71 5.06 18.18
C THR A 343 17.51 4.99 19.69
N PHE A 344 16.34 5.39 20.16
CA PHE A 344 16.00 5.44 21.58
C PHE A 344 14.58 4.93 21.82
N LYS A 345 14.27 4.48 23.06
CA LYS A 345 12.94 3.91 23.37
C LYS A 345 12.02 4.90 24.06
N THR A 346 12.53 5.70 24.99
CA THR A 346 11.75 6.73 25.68
C THR A 346 12.33 8.12 25.40
N PRO A 347 11.49 9.17 25.30
CA PRO A 347 11.96 10.54 25.12
C PRO A 347 12.96 10.99 26.18
N ASP A 348 12.88 10.46 27.40
CA ASP A 348 13.80 10.77 28.51
C ASP A 348 15.26 10.39 28.21
N GLU A 349 15.51 9.39 27.35
CA GLU A 349 16.85 8.99 26.91
C GLU A 349 17.57 10.11 26.11
N LEU A 350 16.82 11.05 25.52
CA LEU A 350 17.41 12.23 24.88
C LEU A 350 18.15 13.12 25.88
N SER A 351 17.79 13.06 27.17
CA SER A 351 18.45 13.84 28.22
C SER A 351 19.90 13.41 28.43
N SER A 352 20.16 12.11 28.48
CA SER A 352 21.46 11.51 28.71
C SER A 352 22.32 11.39 27.45
N PHE A 353 21.72 11.44 26.26
CA PHE A 353 22.45 11.37 24.99
C PHE A 353 23.14 12.71 24.65
N ASN A 354 24.44 12.65 24.33
CA ASN A 354 25.23 13.82 23.94
C ASN A 354 24.94 14.24 22.48
N LEU A 355 23.81 14.93 22.27
CA LEU A 355 23.36 15.45 20.98
C LEU A 355 24.36 16.44 20.35
N SER A 356 25.05 17.24 21.15
CA SER A 356 25.99 18.28 20.69
C SER A 356 27.16 17.72 19.88
N ARG A 357 27.47 16.43 20.04
CA ARG A 357 28.49 15.73 19.25
C ARG A 357 28.08 15.52 17.79
N PHE A 358 26.77 15.41 17.53
CA PHE A 358 26.24 14.95 16.24
C PHE A 358 25.40 15.99 15.51
N PHE A 359 24.74 16.90 16.24
CA PHE A 359 23.81 17.88 15.69
C PHE A 359 24.27 19.31 15.95
N ASN A 360 24.00 20.21 15.00
CA ASN A 360 24.43 21.61 15.08
C ASN A 360 23.65 22.39 16.14
N ARG A 361 22.34 22.08 16.30
CA ARG A 361 21.46 22.72 17.28
C ARG A 361 20.75 21.65 18.12
N PRO A 362 21.42 21.07 19.14
CA PRO A 362 20.89 19.96 19.92
C PRO A 362 19.63 20.31 20.72
N TYR A 363 19.43 21.58 21.09
CA TYR A 363 18.22 22.04 21.79
C TYR A 363 16.98 21.93 20.89
N VAL A 364 17.07 22.27 19.60
CA VAL A 364 15.94 22.18 18.66
C VAL A 364 15.46 20.74 18.50
N MET A 365 16.38 19.77 18.50
CA MET A 365 16.03 18.34 18.47
C MET A 365 15.19 17.93 19.70
N ARG A 366 15.51 18.47 20.88
CA ARG A 366 14.76 18.22 22.13
C ARG A 366 13.40 18.91 22.10
N GLU A 367 13.34 20.16 21.65
CA GLU A 367 12.09 20.91 21.51
C GLU A 367 11.11 20.21 20.57
N LEU A 368 11.59 19.70 19.43
CA LEU A 368 10.79 18.88 18.52
C LEU A 368 10.33 17.57 19.15
N ALA A 369 11.20 16.90 19.91
CA ALA A 369 10.81 15.68 20.62
C ALA A 369 9.65 15.93 21.60
N ILE A 370 9.71 17.04 22.36
CA ILE A 370 8.64 17.44 23.28
C ILE A 370 7.33 17.71 22.51
N SER A 371 7.39 18.49 21.44
CA SER A 371 6.21 18.76 20.60
C SER A 371 5.60 17.47 20.01
N LEU A 372 6.43 16.53 19.53
CA LEU A 372 5.97 15.25 19.00
C LEU A 372 5.40 14.35 20.09
N GLN A 373 5.99 14.34 21.29
CA GLN A 373 5.47 13.60 22.44
C GLN A 373 4.08 14.11 22.86
N LEU A 374 3.91 15.44 22.96
CA LEU A 374 2.61 16.05 23.28
C LEU A 374 1.53 15.67 22.26
N LEU A 375 1.88 15.59 20.97
CA LEU A 375 1.00 15.10 19.92
C LEU A 375 0.70 13.60 20.09
N ALA A 376 1.71 12.78 20.40
CA ALA A 376 1.57 11.34 20.59
C ALA A 376 0.65 10.97 21.76
N GLU A 377 0.61 11.78 22.81
CA GLU A 377 -0.26 11.59 23.98
C GLU A 377 -1.76 11.83 23.68
N GLN A 378 -2.08 12.55 22.61
CA GLN A 378 -3.48 12.81 22.24
C GLN A 378 -4.11 11.67 21.45
N SER A 379 -5.46 11.62 21.44
CA SER A 379 -6.20 10.73 20.54
C SER A 379 -6.16 11.25 19.10
N SER A 380 -6.17 10.33 18.14
CA SER A 380 -6.24 10.66 16.71
C SER A 380 -7.42 11.55 16.37
N GLU A 381 -8.58 11.26 16.96
CA GLU A 381 -9.83 11.98 16.76
C GLU A 381 -9.70 13.44 17.21
N LYS A 382 -9.07 13.67 18.36
CA LYS A 382 -8.85 15.02 18.89
C LYS A 382 -7.90 15.82 18.00
N ILE A 383 -6.76 15.23 17.60
CA ILE A 383 -5.81 15.88 16.70
C ILE A 383 -6.50 16.23 15.39
N LEU A 384 -7.26 15.29 14.82
CA LEU A 384 -7.94 15.52 13.54
C LEU A 384 -9.00 16.63 13.64
N ALA A 385 -9.78 16.65 14.71
CA ALA A 385 -10.78 17.67 14.95
C ALA A 385 -10.16 19.07 15.11
N LEU A 386 -9.06 19.17 15.88
CA LEU A 386 -8.32 20.42 16.06
C LEU A 386 -7.69 20.89 14.75
N TYR A 387 -7.09 19.98 13.99
CA TYR A 387 -6.50 20.29 12.69
C TYR A 387 -7.54 20.77 11.69
N LYS A 388 -8.72 20.13 11.63
CA LYS A 388 -9.86 20.62 10.84
C LYS A 388 -10.29 22.02 11.28
N ARG A 389 -10.44 22.24 12.59
CA ARG A 389 -10.88 23.52 13.15
C ARG A 389 -9.90 24.66 12.85
N SER A 390 -8.60 24.38 12.78
CA SER A 390 -7.58 25.40 12.48
C SER A 390 -7.80 26.13 11.15
N PHE A 391 -8.48 25.49 10.18
CA PHE A 391 -8.78 26.07 8.87
C PHE A 391 -10.14 26.79 8.80
N LEU A 392 -10.94 26.76 9.87
CA LEU A 392 -12.27 27.41 9.93
C LEU A 392 -12.19 28.86 10.42
N THR A 393 -11.00 29.46 10.45
CA THR A 393 -10.76 30.82 10.94
C THR A 393 -10.49 31.78 9.79
N ASN A 394 -10.87 33.05 9.96
CA ASN A 394 -10.55 34.13 9.00
C ASN A 394 -9.10 34.65 9.13
N ALA A 395 -8.27 34.02 9.97
CA ALA A 395 -6.88 34.41 10.15
C ALA A 395 -6.05 34.07 8.90
N ALA A 396 -5.00 34.86 8.65
CA ALA A 396 -4.07 34.62 7.55
C ALA A 396 -3.28 33.30 7.71
N LEU A 397 -3.07 32.88 8.96
CA LEU A 397 -2.44 31.62 9.34
C LEU A 397 -3.46 30.75 10.07
N ALA A 398 -3.55 29.48 9.66
CA ALA A 398 -4.33 28.48 10.38
C ALA A 398 -3.54 28.06 11.63
N THR A 399 -4.12 28.23 12.82
CA THR A 399 -3.46 27.91 14.09
C THR A 399 -4.06 26.67 14.72
N PHE A 400 -3.20 25.73 15.10
CA PHE A 400 -3.52 24.50 15.80
C PHE A 400 -2.93 24.56 17.21
N GLU A 401 -3.76 24.37 18.23
CA GLU A 401 -3.32 24.40 19.63
C GLU A 401 -3.86 23.19 20.39
N LEU A 402 -2.97 22.46 21.05
CA LEU A 402 -3.32 21.37 21.97
C LEU A 402 -3.70 21.90 23.36
N ASN A 403 -2.94 22.88 23.84
CA ASN A 403 -3.11 23.56 25.11
C ASN A 403 -2.68 25.03 24.94
N ALA A 404 -3.53 25.97 25.37
CA ALA A 404 -3.26 27.40 25.29
C ALA A 404 -2.07 27.85 26.15
N GLU A 405 -1.77 27.11 27.23
CA GLU A 405 -0.71 27.45 28.19
C GLU A 405 0.66 26.90 27.80
N ASN A 406 0.71 25.84 26.99
CA ASN A 406 1.96 25.19 26.60
C ASN A 406 2.39 25.61 25.18
N ALA A 407 3.47 26.39 25.09
CA ALA A 407 4.03 26.85 23.83
C ALA A 407 4.42 25.69 22.88
N PHE A 408 4.87 24.55 23.40
CA PHE A 408 5.22 23.35 22.62
C PHE A 408 4.02 22.64 21.99
N GLY A 409 2.82 22.95 22.47
CA GLY A 409 1.55 22.44 21.95
C GLY A 409 0.90 23.36 20.91
N LYS A 410 1.57 24.43 20.48
CA LYS A 410 1.06 25.40 19.49
C LYS A 410 1.79 25.24 18.16
N PHE A 411 1.02 25.23 17.09
CA PHE A 411 1.50 24.99 15.73
C PHE A 411 0.73 25.84 14.71
N SER A 412 1.34 26.11 13.57
CA SER A 412 0.62 26.58 12.38
C SER A 412 0.30 25.39 11.48
N SER A 413 -0.96 25.24 11.09
CA SER A 413 -1.40 24.17 10.20
C SER A 413 -1.09 24.50 8.74
N ILE A 414 -0.60 23.51 8.00
CA ILE A 414 -0.30 23.62 6.57
C ILE A 414 -1.33 22.79 5.80
N LEU A 415 -1.94 23.31 4.73
CA LEU A 415 -2.96 22.52 4.02
C LEU A 415 -2.36 21.21 3.47
N PRO A 416 -3.02 20.04 3.60
CA PRO A 416 -2.47 18.75 3.16
C PRO A 416 -2.14 18.65 1.68
N LYS A 417 -2.78 19.49 0.86
CA LYS A 417 -2.59 19.51 -0.60
C LYS A 417 -1.48 20.46 -1.05
N PHE A 418 -0.65 20.96 -0.14
CA PHE A 418 0.39 21.94 -0.46
C PHE A 418 1.43 21.44 -1.48
N ARG A 419 1.45 20.14 -1.82
CA ARG A 419 2.35 19.56 -2.83
C ARG A 419 1.67 19.09 -4.12
N ASN A 420 0.35 19.24 -4.25
CA ASN A 420 -0.45 18.83 -5.42
C ASN A 420 -0.15 17.43 -5.97
N ASN A 421 0.01 16.44 -5.09
CA ASN A 421 0.31 15.06 -5.49
C ASN A 421 -0.80 14.50 -6.38
N ARG A 422 -0.42 13.67 -7.37
CA ARG A 422 -1.39 12.97 -8.22
C ARG A 422 -2.32 12.13 -7.36
N LYS A 423 -3.57 12.01 -7.80
CA LYS A 423 -4.52 11.15 -7.12
C LYS A 423 -4.12 9.67 -7.28
N LEU A 424 -3.70 9.02 -6.20
CA LEU A 424 -3.81 7.59 -5.91
C LEU A 424 -5.22 7.09 -6.26
N ASN A 425 -5.27 5.85 -6.72
CA ASN A 425 -6.53 5.20 -7.02
C ASN A 425 -7.39 5.11 -5.76
N ASN A 426 -8.71 5.04 -5.94
CA ASN A 426 -9.68 4.94 -4.83
C ASN A 426 -9.61 6.09 -3.80
N ASN A 427 -9.11 7.27 -4.20
CA ASN A 427 -9.08 8.49 -3.39
C ASN A 427 -8.25 8.43 -2.09
N PHE A 428 -7.19 7.60 -2.04
CA PHE A 428 -6.27 7.50 -0.89
C PHE A 428 -5.35 8.73 -0.67
N ASN A 429 -5.70 9.92 -1.19
CA ASN A 429 -4.76 11.01 -1.48
C ASN A 429 -4.53 12.05 -0.41
N ASP A 430 -5.38 12.07 0.60
CA ASP A 430 -5.40 13.14 1.58
C ASP A 430 -5.22 12.51 2.95
N MET A 431 -3.99 12.08 3.28
CA MET A 431 -3.71 11.33 4.51
C MET A 431 -2.45 11.83 5.22
N GLU A 432 -2.32 13.13 5.42
CA GLU A 432 -1.24 13.64 6.25
C GLU A 432 -1.68 14.89 7.00
N ILE A 433 -1.22 14.99 8.24
CA ILE A 433 -1.32 16.21 9.04
C ILE A 433 0.05 16.88 8.98
N THR A 434 0.09 18.10 8.46
CA THR A 434 1.34 18.84 8.30
C THR A 434 1.26 20.11 9.15
N LEU A 435 2.22 20.26 10.06
CA LEU A 435 2.28 21.35 11.03
C LEU A 435 3.63 22.04 10.94
N LEU A 436 3.65 23.32 11.30
CA LEU A 436 4.86 24.11 11.54
C LEU A 436 4.89 24.48 13.02
N GLN A 437 5.99 24.20 13.69
CA GLN A 437 6.20 24.48 15.10
C GLN A 437 6.19 26.00 15.35
N ASN A 438 5.61 26.41 16.48
CA ASN A 438 5.53 27.82 16.84
C ASN A 438 6.93 28.45 16.98
N PRO A 439 7.26 29.51 16.19
CA PRO A 439 8.57 30.15 16.26
C PRO A 439 8.88 30.77 17.62
N ALA A 440 7.87 31.08 18.43
CA ALA A 440 8.06 31.62 19.77
C ALA A 440 8.75 30.64 20.74
N ILE A 441 8.82 29.34 20.43
CA ILE A 441 9.53 28.36 21.25
C ILE A 441 11.02 28.69 21.33
N GLY A 442 11.63 29.13 20.23
CA GLY A 442 13.04 29.52 20.21
C GLY A 442 13.36 30.79 21.00
N LEU A 443 12.34 31.51 21.48
CA LEU A 443 12.48 32.68 22.37
C LEU A 443 12.34 32.31 23.85
N LEU A 444 11.91 31.08 24.15
CA LEU A 444 11.86 30.60 25.53
C LEU A 444 13.30 30.43 26.04
N PRO A 445 13.56 30.70 27.33
CA PRO A 445 14.82 30.29 27.92
C PRO A 445 14.98 28.77 27.69
N PRO A 446 16.20 28.29 27.41
CA PRO A 446 16.42 26.86 27.27
C PRO A 446 15.87 26.20 28.53
N THR A 447 14.84 25.37 28.37
CA THR A 447 14.22 24.71 29.51
C THR A 447 15.30 23.87 30.18
N ASP A 448 15.69 24.28 31.38
CA ASP A 448 16.44 23.47 32.31
C ASP A 448 15.61 22.20 32.51
N PHE A 449 16.03 21.11 31.85
CA PHE A 449 15.84 19.82 32.44
C PHE A 449 16.46 19.94 33.83
N SER A 450 15.62 19.96 34.87
CA SER A 450 16.12 19.82 36.24
C SER A 450 17.04 18.59 36.22
N PRO A 451 18.34 18.73 36.49
CA PRO A 451 19.17 17.57 36.67
C PRO A 451 18.65 16.91 37.94
N VAL A 452 17.92 15.80 37.80
CA VAL A 452 17.93 14.81 38.89
C VAL A 452 19.41 14.60 39.18
N ALA A 453 19.79 14.87 40.43
CA ALA A 453 21.17 14.96 40.89
C ALA A 453 22.06 13.89 40.22
N PRO A 454 23.31 14.22 39.85
CA PRO A 454 24.20 13.23 39.26
C PRO A 454 24.29 12.06 40.23
N ILE A 455 23.70 10.92 39.84
CA ILE A 455 23.99 9.66 40.50
C ILE A 455 25.49 9.48 40.27
N LEU A 456 26.24 9.50 41.37
CA LEU A 456 27.66 9.25 41.46
C LEU A 456 28.08 8.24 40.39
N ALA A 457 29.12 8.61 39.64
CA ALA A 457 29.72 7.82 38.58
C ALA A 457 30.08 6.42 39.08
N GLY A 458 29.12 5.50 38.98
CA GLY A 458 29.28 4.08 39.16
C GLY A 458 29.39 3.44 37.78
N ASN A 459 30.62 3.22 37.33
CA ASN A 459 30.99 2.36 36.21
C ASN A 459 30.09 2.46 34.95
N LEU A 460 30.23 3.56 34.21
CA LEU A 460 29.86 3.60 32.80
C LEU A 460 30.76 2.62 32.04
N THR A 461 30.32 1.37 31.92
CA THR A 461 30.82 0.47 30.89
C THR A 461 30.65 1.17 29.56
N ALA A 462 31.77 1.45 28.87
CA ALA A 462 31.78 2.04 27.54
C ALA A 462 30.82 1.25 26.63
N ILE A 463 29.67 1.85 26.33
CA ILE A 463 28.76 1.32 25.33
C ILE A 463 29.53 1.34 24.02
N LYS A 464 29.86 0.16 23.47
CA LYS A 464 30.37 0.03 22.10
C LYS A 464 29.34 0.70 21.17
N GLN A 465 29.67 1.88 20.65
CA GLN A 465 28.79 2.58 19.72
C GLN A 465 29.05 2.05 18.30
N GLU A 466 28.00 1.54 17.67
CA GLU A 466 28.02 1.20 16.25
C GLU A 466 28.14 2.49 15.41
N PRO A 467 28.84 2.45 14.27
CA PRO A 467 28.94 3.60 13.37
C PRO A 467 27.55 4.05 12.87
N PRO A 468 27.37 5.35 12.58
CA PRO A 468 26.10 5.86 12.07
C PRO A 468 25.72 5.14 10.78
N GLN A 469 24.44 4.78 10.68
CA GLN A 469 24.00 3.88 9.62
C GLN A 469 23.42 4.68 8.45
N LEU A 470 23.94 4.40 7.25
CA LEU A 470 23.65 5.19 6.06
C LEU A 470 22.41 4.70 5.31
N PHE A 471 21.60 5.63 4.83
CA PHE A 471 20.51 5.42 3.89
C PHE A 471 20.79 6.16 2.58
N THR A 472 20.78 5.44 1.47
CA THR A 472 20.92 6.03 0.12
C THR A 472 19.59 6.55 -0.40
N LEU A 473 19.39 7.85 -0.39
CA LEU A 473 18.18 8.52 -0.90
C LEU A 473 18.08 8.46 -2.42
N ARG A 474 16.86 8.29 -2.91
CA ARG A 474 16.49 8.28 -4.34
C ARG A 474 15.34 9.23 -4.65
N SER A 475 14.67 9.75 -3.62
CA SER A 475 13.57 10.70 -3.75
C SER A 475 13.98 11.98 -4.47
N GLN A 476 15.23 12.40 -4.31
CA GLN A 476 15.75 13.63 -4.89
C GLN A 476 16.28 13.46 -6.32
N GLN A 477 16.41 12.21 -6.80
CA GLN A 477 16.97 11.90 -8.11
C GLN A 477 15.87 11.37 -9.05
N GLY A 478 15.29 12.23 -9.90
CA GLY A 478 14.33 11.79 -10.92
C GLY A 478 13.58 12.90 -11.65
N PHE A 479 13.10 12.59 -12.87
CA PHE A 479 12.32 13.46 -13.78
C PHE A 479 10.88 13.78 -13.30
N GLY A 480 10.64 13.87 -11.98
CA GLY A 480 9.30 14.00 -11.40
C GLY A 480 9.11 15.12 -10.38
N ILE A 481 10.17 15.81 -9.96
CA ILE A 481 10.06 16.97 -9.06
C ILE A 481 9.82 18.22 -9.92
N ASN A 482 8.55 18.56 -10.10
CA ASN A 482 8.14 19.74 -10.88
C ASN A 482 8.15 21.03 -10.05
N TYR A 483 8.22 20.91 -8.72
CA TYR A 483 8.15 22.02 -7.77
C TYR A 483 9.20 21.83 -6.68
N LEU A 484 9.97 22.87 -6.39
CA LEU A 484 11.04 22.86 -5.40
C LEU A 484 10.49 23.28 -4.04
N LEU A 485 10.60 22.38 -3.05
CA LEU A 485 10.29 22.66 -1.65
C LEU A 485 11.57 22.52 -0.83
N GLN A 486 12.39 23.57 -0.86
CA GLN A 486 13.67 23.57 -0.17
C GLN A 486 13.51 23.72 1.35
N HIS A 487 12.61 24.59 1.81
CA HIS A 487 12.36 24.77 3.23
C HIS A 487 10.92 25.23 3.49
N VAL A 488 10.49 25.12 4.74
CA VAL A 488 9.16 25.54 5.21
C VAL A 488 9.32 26.50 6.39
N GLU A 489 8.76 27.71 6.28
CA GLU A 489 8.80 28.73 7.33
C GLU A 489 7.49 29.51 7.39
N ILE A 490 7.31 30.28 8.46
CA ILE A 490 6.07 31.02 8.72
C ILE A 490 5.79 32.09 7.65
N ASN A 491 6.82 32.80 7.18
CA ASN A 491 6.67 33.83 6.15
C ASN A 491 6.28 33.20 4.81
N SER A 492 6.95 32.11 4.43
CA SER A 492 6.60 31.31 3.25
C SER A 492 5.18 30.75 3.32
N LEU A 493 4.70 30.39 4.51
CA LEU A 493 3.31 29.94 4.72
C LEU A 493 2.31 31.10 4.51
N MET A 494 2.60 32.29 5.06
CA MET A 494 1.76 33.50 4.88
C MET A 494 1.70 33.94 3.42
N GLN A 495 2.83 33.92 2.72
CA GLN A 495 2.94 34.31 1.30
C GLN A 495 2.46 33.22 0.34
N ARG A 496 2.07 32.06 0.88
CA ARG A 496 1.76 30.84 0.13
C ARG A 496 2.88 30.35 -0.79
N ALA A 497 4.13 30.69 -0.49
CA ALA A 497 5.30 30.32 -1.27
C ALA A 497 5.63 28.82 -1.19
N CYS A 498 5.31 28.17 -0.07
CA CYS A 498 5.52 26.73 0.14
C CYS A 498 4.43 25.84 -0.49
N TYR A 499 3.44 26.42 -1.16
CA TYR A 499 2.36 25.69 -1.81
C TYR A 499 2.65 25.51 -3.30
N HIS A 500 2.33 24.32 -3.82
CA HIS A 500 2.49 23.99 -5.22
C HIS A 500 1.62 24.92 -6.09
N PRO A 501 2.15 25.51 -7.18
CA PRO A 501 1.42 26.49 -8.00
C PRO A 501 0.13 25.92 -8.61
N ASP A 502 0.18 24.67 -9.10
CA ASP A 502 -1.00 23.98 -9.63
C ASP A 502 -1.95 23.42 -8.55
N GLN A 503 -1.81 23.79 -7.28
CA GLN A 503 -2.64 23.26 -6.20
C GLN A 503 -4.12 23.55 -6.43
N ARG A 504 -4.84 22.51 -6.86
CA ARG A 504 -6.29 22.56 -7.08
C ARG A 504 -7.01 22.28 -5.76
N VAL A 505 -7.47 23.32 -5.07
CA VAL A 505 -8.44 23.17 -3.98
C VAL A 505 -9.84 23.00 -4.59
N ASN A 506 -10.03 21.96 -5.40
CA ASN A 506 -11.30 21.71 -6.09
C ASN A 506 -12.31 20.97 -5.19
N SER A 507 -11.84 20.41 -4.06
CA SER A 507 -12.69 19.76 -3.07
C SER A 507 -11.97 19.70 -1.73
N ASN A 508 -12.75 19.79 -0.64
CA ASN A 508 -12.26 19.58 0.72
C ASN A 508 -11.55 18.21 0.80
N PRO A 509 -10.35 18.12 1.44
CA PRO A 509 -9.69 16.87 1.73
C PRO A 509 -10.61 15.86 2.42
N VAL A 510 -10.43 14.57 2.14
CA VAL A 510 -11.29 13.47 2.66
C VAL A 510 -11.49 13.56 4.18
N TRP A 511 -10.46 13.90 4.94
CA TRP A 511 -10.53 13.96 6.40
C TRP A 511 -11.19 15.24 6.96
N ILE A 512 -11.47 16.25 6.13
CA ILE A 512 -12.32 17.39 6.53
C ILE A 512 -13.79 16.94 6.73
N ALA A 513 -14.16 15.70 6.40
CA ALA A 513 -15.47 15.14 6.68
C ALA A 513 -15.81 14.99 8.19
N GLY A 514 -14.81 15.05 9.10
CA GLY A 514 -15.06 15.03 10.55
C GLY A 514 -15.11 13.64 11.21
N GLN A 515 -14.61 12.60 10.54
CA GLN A 515 -14.40 11.26 11.10
C GLN A 515 -12.93 10.85 10.94
N SER A 516 -12.44 9.94 11.80
CA SER A 516 -11.06 9.46 11.67
C SER A 516 -10.86 8.80 10.31
N TYR A 517 -9.66 8.94 9.74
CA TYR A 517 -9.38 8.41 8.41
C TYR A 517 -9.64 6.90 8.28
N GLN A 518 -9.29 6.12 9.31
CA GLN A 518 -9.61 4.69 9.36
C GLN A 518 -11.14 4.46 9.30
N LYS A 519 -11.94 5.27 10.00
CA LYS A 519 -13.41 5.20 9.90
C LYS A 519 -13.90 5.62 8.52
N SER A 520 -13.30 6.63 7.89
CA SER A 520 -13.72 7.11 6.56
C SER A 520 -13.40 6.15 5.41
N ILE A 521 -12.43 5.26 5.58
CA ILE A 521 -12.04 4.29 4.54
C ILE A 521 -12.69 2.94 4.76
N TYR A 522 -12.88 2.55 6.02
CA TYR A 522 -13.33 1.21 6.37
C TYR A 522 -14.80 1.14 6.82
N ASN A 523 -15.48 2.29 6.99
CA ASN A 523 -16.94 2.41 7.12
C ASN A 523 -17.50 3.17 5.92
#